data_AF-A0A1S4EN47-F1
#
_entry.id   AF-A0A1S4EN47-F1
#
_cell.length_a   1.000
_cell.length_b   1.000
_cell.length_c   1.000
_cell.angle_alpha   90.00
_cell.angle_beta   90.00
_cell.angle_gamma   90.00
#
_symmetry.space_group_name_H-M   'P 1'
#
loop_
_entity.id
_entity.type
_entity.pdbx_description
1 polymer ?
#
loop_
_entity_poly.entity_id
_entity_poly.type
_entity_poly.pdbx_seq_one_letter_code
_entity_poly.pdbx_strand_id
1 'polypeptide(L)'
;MGVLSLNKVYLENTLDLEALDLRYSDIPEAPETVREDCCPGAPYISFHPTLALTLVNPCPQSGLFAHHIPVRDQDTVAQILARLARVEKKIKDVSKVTLWSYEDPVLGPRKVPSHENPTQGKVPLSPSTVISVDTERSEFKVSVNGASQPLGNTVAYIVTEENS
;
A
#
# COMPACT_ATOMS: atom_id res chain seq x y z
N MET A 1 11.39 5.50 -26.66
CA MET A 1 11.77 5.46 -25.23
C MET A 1 12.52 6.68 -24.72
N GLY A 2 13.55 7.20 -25.39
CA GLY A 2 14.42 8.26 -24.84
C GLY A 2 13.70 9.49 -24.26
N VAL A 3 12.67 10.02 -24.93
CA VAL A 3 11.92 11.20 -24.45
C VAL A 3 11.12 10.90 -23.16
N LEU A 4 10.45 9.75 -23.09
CA LEU A 4 9.64 9.39 -21.92
C LEU A 4 10.52 9.11 -20.70
N SER A 5 11.63 8.41 -20.89
CA SER A 5 12.58 8.11 -19.81
C SER A 5 13.21 9.37 -19.23
N LEU A 6 13.56 10.36 -20.07
CA LEU A 6 14.12 11.63 -19.63
C LEU A 6 13.15 12.44 -18.76
N ASN A 7 11.85 12.35 -19.06
CA ASN A 7 10.81 13.11 -18.37
C ASN A 7 10.06 12.30 -17.30
N LYS A 8 10.54 11.11 -16.95
CA LYS A 8 9.85 10.18 -16.04
C LYS A 8 9.46 10.82 -14.70
N VAL A 9 10.41 11.47 -14.02
CA VAL A 9 10.17 12.12 -12.72
C VAL A 9 9.13 13.24 -12.82
N TYR A 10 9.16 14.01 -13.91
CA TYR A 10 8.17 15.05 -14.15
C TYR A 10 6.77 14.46 -14.34
N LEU A 11 6.64 13.38 -15.12
CA LEU A 11 5.39 12.67 -15.34
C LEU A 11 4.84 12.08 -14.04
N GLU A 12 5.69 11.40 -13.26
CA GLU A 12 5.30 10.83 -11.96
C GLU A 12 4.77 11.90 -11.01
N ASN A 13 5.46 13.03 -10.88
CA ASN A 13 5.03 14.10 -9.98
C ASN A 13 3.79 14.86 -10.49
N THR A 14 3.70 15.13 -11.79
CA THR A 14 2.61 15.93 -12.37
C THR A 14 1.29 15.15 -12.42
N LEU A 15 1.38 13.84 -12.65
CA LEU A 15 0.22 12.95 -12.70
C LEU A 15 -0.07 12.29 -11.35
N ASP A 16 0.67 12.65 -10.30
CA ASP A 16 0.60 12.07 -8.95
C ASP A 16 0.67 10.52 -8.97
N LEU A 17 1.58 9.99 -9.80
CA LEU A 17 1.83 8.56 -9.91
C LEU A 17 2.92 8.16 -8.92
N GLU A 18 2.72 7.01 -8.27
CA GLU A 18 3.75 6.45 -7.40
C GLU A 18 4.91 5.86 -8.18
N ALA A 19 4.63 5.23 -9.32
CA ALA A 19 5.63 4.65 -10.20
C ALA A 19 5.11 4.65 -11.64
N LEU A 20 5.99 4.97 -12.57
CA LEU A 20 5.78 4.84 -14.01
C LEU A 20 6.73 3.77 -14.57
N ASP A 21 6.17 2.65 -15.02
CA ASP A 21 6.92 1.63 -15.74
C ASP A 21 6.83 1.87 -17.25
N LEU A 22 7.97 1.87 -17.93
CA LEU A 22 8.06 2.13 -19.36
C LEU A 22 8.61 0.87 -20.03
N ARG A 23 7.75 0.21 -20.82
CA ARG A 23 8.11 -1.02 -21.55
C ARG A 23 7.95 -0.86 -23.06
N TYR A 24 8.71 -1.64 -23.81
CA TYR A 24 8.50 -1.75 -25.25
C TYR A 24 7.25 -2.59 -25.52
N SER A 25 6.54 -2.27 -26.60
CA SER A 25 5.31 -2.97 -26.99
C SER A 25 5.57 -4.34 -27.60
N ASP A 26 6.82 -4.69 -27.96
CA ASP A 26 7.20 -5.95 -28.60
C ASP A 26 7.68 -7.04 -27.62
N ILE A 27 7.67 -6.75 -26.31
CA ILE A 27 8.06 -7.74 -25.30
C ILE A 27 7.05 -8.91 -25.26
N PRO A 28 7.50 -10.15 -25.02
CA PRO A 28 6.62 -11.32 -24.95
C PRO A 28 5.52 -11.22 -23.88
N GLU A 29 5.77 -10.49 -22.80
CA GLU A 29 4.85 -10.33 -21.67
C GLU A 29 3.76 -9.28 -21.92
N ALA A 30 3.84 -8.50 -23.02
CA ALA A 30 2.82 -7.53 -23.36
C ALA A 30 1.54 -8.23 -23.86
N PRO A 31 0.34 -7.76 -23.47
CA PRO A 31 -0.91 -8.30 -24.00
C PRO A 31 -0.95 -8.23 -25.53
N GLU A 32 -1.57 -9.22 -26.18
CA GLU A 32 -1.68 -9.29 -27.64
C GLU A 32 -2.25 -8.01 -28.25
N THR A 33 -3.30 -7.45 -27.64
CA THR A 33 -3.90 -6.17 -28.04
C THR A 33 -2.90 -5.01 -28.01
N VAL A 34 -2.00 -4.97 -27.02
CA VAL A 34 -0.96 -3.94 -26.92
C VAL A 34 0.10 -4.14 -28.00
N ARG A 35 0.42 -5.38 -28.35
CA ARG A 35 1.40 -5.70 -29.39
C ARG A 35 0.89 -5.36 -30.79
N GLU A 36 -0.41 -5.53 -31.03
CA GLU A 36 -1.05 -5.30 -32.33
C GLU A 36 -1.44 -3.83 -32.56
N ASP A 37 -2.02 -3.16 -31.55
CA ASP A 37 -2.61 -1.83 -31.72
C ASP A 37 -1.64 -0.67 -31.39
N CYS A 38 -0.54 -0.94 -30.69
CA CYS A 38 0.37 0.14 -30.26
C CYS A 38 1.16 0.73 -31.45
N CYS A 39 0.93 2.01 -31.72
CA CYS A 39 1.53 2.73 -32.84
C CYS A 39 2.57 3.77 -32.35
N PRO A 40 3.66 4.03 -33.11
CA PRO A 40 4.59 5.11 -32.79
C PRO A 40 3.88 6.46 -32.64
N GLY A 41 4.19 7.20 -31.57
CA GLY A 41 3.57 8.50 -31.27
C GLY A 41 2.26 8.41 -30.48
N ALA A 42 1.67 7.21 -30.34
CA ALA A 42 0.47 6.94 -29.56
C ALA A 42 0.71 5.76 -28.61
N PRO A 43 1.47 5.95 -27.50
CA PRO A 43 1.79 4.87 -26.58
C PRO A 43 0.53 4.36 -25.87
N TYR A 44 0.47 3.05 -25.64
CA TYR A 44 -0.56 2.43 -24.83
C TYR A 44 -0.28 2.64 -23.33
N ILE A 45 -1.32 3.00 -22.56
CA ILE A 45 -1.22 3.27 -21.11
C ILE A 45 -2.18 2.34 -20.38
N SER A 46 -1.67 1.62 -19.38
CA SER A 46 -2.45 0.78 -18.47
C SER A 46 -2.11 1.06 -17.01
N PHE A 47 -3.12 1.00 -16.14
CA PHE A 47 -2.93 1.08 -14.70
C PHE A 47 -2.93 -0.32 -14.08
N HIS A 48 -2.06 -0.54 -13.10
CA HIS A 48 -2.08 -1.78 -12.34
C HIS A 48 -3.32 -1.82 -11.44
N PRO A 49 -3.99 -2.99 -11.32
CA PRO A 49 -5.12 -3.12 -10.42
C PRO A 49 -4.66 -2.97 -8.96
N THR A 50 -5.49 -2.35 -8.14
CA THR A 50 -5.23 -2.12 -6.72
C THR A 50 -6.44 -2.52 -5.89
N LEU A 51 -6.20 -2.98 -4.66
CA LEU A 51 -7.24 -3.21 -3.66
C LEU A 51 -7.05 -2.25 -2.49
N ALA A 52 -8.14 -1.64 -2.00
CA ALA A 52 -8.07 -0.68 -0.90
C ALA A 52 -7.97 -1.40 0.46
N LEU A 53 -6.89 -1.15 1.20
CA LEU A 53 -6.70 -1.60 2.57
C LEU A 53 -7.11 -0.49 3.54
N THR A 54 -7.91 -0.82 4.56
CA THR A 54 -8.34 0.15 5.56
C THR A 54 -7.31 0.23 6.68
N LEU A 55 -6.72 1.40 6.87
CA LEU A 55 -5.76 1.68 7.93
C LEU A 55 -6.47 2.50 9.00
N VAL A 56 -6.56 1.98 10.22
CA VAL A 56 -7.21 2.65 11.36
C VAL A 56 -6.21 3.04 12.42
N ASN A 57 -6.36 4.22 13.01
CA ASN A 57 -5.58 4.60 14.19
C ASN A 57 -6.40 4.29 15.46
N PRO A 58 -5.97 3.32 16.28
CA PRO A 58 -6.69 2.99 17.52
C PRO A 58 -6.31 3.90 18.70
N CYS A 59 -5.35 4.83 18.55
CA CYS A 59 -4.86 5.63 19.66
C CYS A 59 -5.91 6.63 20.15
N PRO A 60 -6.30 6.59 21.44
CA PRO A 60 -7.24 7.54 21.99
C PRO A 60 -6.66 8.95 21.93
N GLN A 61 -7.55 9.95 21.80
CA GLN A 61 -7.19 11.37 21.76
C GLN A 61 -6.20 11.76 20.62
N SER A 62 -5.95 10.87 19.69
CA SER A 62 -5.14 11.15 18.51
C SER A 62 -5.98 11.81 17.42
N GLY A 63 -5.42 12.82 16.77
CA GLY A 63 -6.05 13.51 15.65
C GLY A 63 -5.90 12.81 14.29
N LEU A 64 -5.38 11.58 14.26
CA LEU A 64 -5.18 10.80 13.03
C LEU A 64 -6.38 9.87 12.79
N PHE A 65 -6.86 9.81 11.54
CA PHE A 65 -8.13 9.15 11.18
C PHE A 65 -7.95 7.83 10.43
N ALA A 66 -9.05 7.14 10.13
CA ALA A 66 -9.01 6.00 9.23
C ALA A 66 -8.76 6.44 7.78
N HIS A 67 -7.97 5.68 7.04
CA HIS A 67 -7.65 5.92 5.63
C HIS A 67 -7.82 4.65 4.80
N HIS A 68 -8.31 4.79 3.57
CA HIS A 68 -8.36 3.70 2.60
C HIS A 68 -7.19 3.85 1.63
N ILE A 69 -6.15 3.03 1.81
CA ILE A 69 -4.94 3.12 1.01
C ILE A 69 -5.00 2.09 -0.11
N PRO A 70 -4.82 2.46 -1.39
CA PRO A 70 -4.71 1.49 -2.46
C PRO A 70 -3.41 0.69 -2.30
N VAL A 71 -3.51 -0.63 -2.35
CA VAL A 71 -2.40 -1.57 -2.24
C VAL A 71 -2.35 -2.43 -3.50
N ARG A 72 -1.15 -2.56 -4.06
CA ARG A 72 -0.82 -3.40 -5.21
C ARG A 72 -0.26 -4.72 -4.73
N ASP A 73 -0.35 -5.74 -5.58
CA ASP A 73 0.34 -6.99 -5.30
C ASP A 73 1.85 -6.76 -5.16
N GLN A 74 2.45 -7.44 -4.19
CA GLN A 74 3.86 -7.33 -3.81
C GLN A 74 4.31 -5.99 -3.22
N ASP A 75 3.38 -5.13 -2.79
CA ASP A 75 3.76 -3.94 -2.03
C ASP A 75 4.35 -4.32 -0.67
N THR A 76 5.37 -3.57 -0.28
CA THR A 76 5.93 -3.61 1.08
C THR A 76 5.16 -2.71 2.03
N VAL A 77 5.18 -3.02 3.32
CA VAL A 77 4.63 -2.14 4.36
C VAL A 77 5.23 -0.73 4.29
N ALA A 78 6.54 -0.59 3.99
CA ALA A 78 7.17 0.70 3.82
C ALA A 78 6.53 1.55 2.70
N GLN A 79 6.18 0.94 1.56
CA GLN A 79 5.49 1.64 0.47
C GLN A 79 4.07 2.08 0.87
N ILE A 80 3.35 1.23 1.60
CA ILE A 80 2.01 1.55 2.12
C ILE A 80 2.07 2.70 3.12
N LEU A 81 3.03 2.69 4.04
CA LEU A 81 3.24 3.77 5.00
C LEU A 81 3.64 5.08 4.31
N ALA A 82 4.45 5.01 3.25
CA ALA A 82 4.77 6.18 2.42
C ALA A 82 3.52 6.76 1.76
N ARG A 83 2.58 5.93 1.28
CA ARG A 83 1.28 6.40 0.77
C ARG A 83 0.43 7.03 1.87
N LEU A 84 0.35 6.40 3.04
CA LEU A 84 -0.38 6.94 4.18
C LEU A 84 0.12 8.35 4.53
N ALA A 85 1.43 8.58 4.56
CA ALA A 85 2.00 9.88 4.88
C ALA A 85 1.71 10.97 3.82
N ARG A 86 1.44 10.58 2.56
CA ARG A 86 1.01 11.53 1.51
C ARG A 86 -0.41 12.03 1.75
N VAL A 87 -1.32 11.17 2.22
CA VAL A 87 -2.71 11.54 2.51
C VAL A 87 -2.89 12.13 3.91
N GLU A 88 -2.17 11.63 4.92
CA GLU A 88 -2.20 12.10 6.29
C GLU A 88 -1.00 13.01 6.58
N LYS A 89 -1.13 14.29 6.24
CA LYS A 89 -0.06 15.29 6.37
C LYS A 89 0.40 15.54 7.81
N LYS A 90 -0.33 15.04 8.83
CA LYS A 90 0.10 15.10 10.23
C LYS A 90 1.24 14.11 10.53
N ILE A 91 1.40 13.06 9.73
CA ILE A 91 2.54 12.15 9.82
C ILE A 91 3.74 12.82 9.17
N LYS A 92 4.60 13.43 10.01
CA LYS A 92 5.83 14.10 9.55
C LYS A 92 6.99 13.14 9.32
N ASP A 93 7.01 12.05 10.08
CA ASP A 93 8.08 11.06 10.05
C ASP A 93 7.48 9.66 9.92
N VAL A 94 7.61 9.07 8.74
CA VAL A 94 7.08 7.75 8.41
C VAL A 94 7.78 6.65 9.21
N SER A 95 9.03 6.88 9.63
CA SER A 95 9.79 5.89 10.41
C SER A 95 9.21 5.66 11.82
N LYS A 96 8.40 6.61 12.31
CA LYS A 96 7.67 6.51 13.59
C LYS A 96 6.32 5.81 13.46
N VAL A 97 5.94 5.39 12.26
CA VAL A 97 4.67 4.70 12.02
C VAL A 97 4.90 3.21 11.89
N THR A 98 4.20 2.45 12.73
CA THR A 98 4.20 0.98 12.66
C THR A 98 2.82 0.50 12.24
N LEU A 99 2.76 -0.40 11.26
CA LEU A 99 1.54 -1.07 10.83
C LEU A 99 1.37 -2.36 11.64
N TRP A 100 0.14 -2.66 12.05
CA TRP A 100 -0.20 -3.78 12.92
C TRP A 100 -1.33 -4.59 12.30
N SER A 101 -1.08 -5.89 12.07
CA SER A 101 -2.14 -6.83 11.70
C SER A 101 -2.90 -7.28 12.95
N TYR A 102 -4.19 -7.57 12.82
CA TYR A 102 -4.94 -8.19 13.91
C TYR A 102 -4.60 -9.69 13.97
N GLU A 103 -4.47 -10.23 15.19
CA GLU A 103 -4.29 -11.68 15.38
C GLU A 103 -5.49 -12.47 14.82
N ASP A 104 -6.69 -11.90 14.93
CA ASP A 104 -7.91 -12.36 14.27
C ASP A 104 -8.31 -11.34 13.19
N PRO A 105 -8.09 -11.62 11.90
CA PRO A 105 -8.38 -10.71 10.80
C PRO A 105 -9.86 -10.34 10.62
N VAL A 106 -10.79 -11.12 11.20
CA VAL A 106 -12.24 -10.96 10.99
C VAL A 106 -12.89 -10.27 12.20
N LEU A 107 -12.63 -10.78 13.41
CA LEU A 107 -13.22 -10.23 14.64
C LEU A 107 -12.34 -9.17 15.30
N GLY A 108 -11.02 -9.19 15.08
CA GLY A 108 -10.07 -8.23 15.65
C GLY A 108 -10.44 -6.78 15.37
N PRO A 109 -10.69 -6.38 14.11
CA PRO A 109 -11.12 -5.02 13.77
C PRO A 109 -12.47 -4.60 14.41
N ARG A 110 -13.28 -5.54 14.87
CA ARG A 110 -14.60 -5.29 15.49
C ARG A 110 -14.51 -5.13 17.01
N LYS A 111 -13.37 -5.40 17.61
CA LYS A 111 -13.15 -5.22 19.04
C LYS A 111 -12.89 -3.74 19.34
N VAL A 112 -13.49 -3.25 20.42
CA VAL A 112 -13.21 -1.90 20.94
C VAL A 112 -11.72 -1.83 21.31
N PRO A 113 -10.95 -0.87 20.77
CA PRO A 113 -9.56 -0.69 21.15
C PRO A 113 -9.42 -0.39 22.65
N SER A 114 -8.44 -1.03 23.30
CA SER A 114 -8.11 -0.69 24.68
C SER A 114 -7.46 0.69 24.73
N HIS A 115 -7.95 1.54 25.63
CA HIS A 115 -7.39 2.88 25.87
C HIS A 115 -5.95 2.79 26.41
N GLU A 116 -5.68 1.81 27.28
CA GLU A 116 -4.37 1.64 27.91
C GLU A 116 -3.38 0.90 27.02
N ASN A 117 -3.88 0.00 26.17
CA ASN A 117 -3.04 -0.82 25.31
C ASN A 117 -3.59 -0.90 23.87
N PRO A 118 -3.31 0.11 23.03
CA PRO A 118 -3.76 0.15 21.64
C PRO A 118 -3.22 -1.01 20.78
N THR A 119 -2.14 -1.69 21.18
CA THR A 119 -1.54 -2.81 20.45
C THR A 119 -2.11 -4.17 20.84
N GLN A 120 -3.00 -4.25 21.83
CA GLN A 120 -3.59 -5.51 22.28
C GLN A 120 -4.29 -6.27 21.14
N GLY A 121 -3.98 -7.56 21.01
CA GLY A 121 -4.54 -8.47 20.00
C GLY A 121 -4.04 -8.19 18.57
N LYS A 122 -2.84 -7.60 18.44
CA LYS A 122 -2.26 -7.21 17.16
C LYS A 122 -0.77 -7.59 17.10
N VAL A 123 -0.30 -7.85 15.89
CA VAL A 123 1.09 -8.21 15.59
C VAL A 123 1.70 -7.10 14.72
N PRO A 124 2.88 -6.56 15.07
CA PRO A 124 3.52 -5.53 14.27
C PRO A 124 4.06 -6.14 12.98
N LEU A 125 3.90 -5.44 11.86
CA LEU A 125 4.50 -5.81 10.58
C LEU A 125 5.81 -5.05 10.37
N SER A 126 6.83 -5.77 9.91
CA SER A 126 8.11 -5.16 9.52
C SER A 126 7.91 -4.26 8.30
N PRO A 127 8.65 -3.15 8.16
CA PRO A 127 8.64 -2.34 6.94
C PRO A 127 8.97 -3.14 5.66
N SER A 128 9.76 -4.21 5.80
CA SER A 128 10.13 -5.12 4.69
C SER A 128 9.10 -6.21 4.40
N THR A 129 8.05 -6.34 5.22
CA THR A 129 6.99 -7.33 5.01
C THR A 129 6.26 -7.02 3.71
N VAL A 130 6.12 -8.05 2.88
CA VAL A 130 5.41 -7.99 1.59
C VAL A 130 3.95 -8.40 1.77
N ILE A 131 3.05 -7.62 1.18
CA ILE A 131 1.61 -7.89 1.12
C ILE A 131 1.27 -8.38 -0.29
N SER A 132 0.72 -9.58 -0.34
CA SER A 132 0.15 -10.13 -1.57
C SER A 132 -1.32 -9.74 -1.69
N VAL A 133 -1.74 -9.34 -2.88
CA VAL A 133 -3.09 -8.86 -3.16
C VAL A 133 -3.74 -9.73 -4.24
N ASP A 134 -4.86 -10.34 -3.90
CA ASP A 134 -5.74 -11.00 -4.87
C ASP A 134 -6.91 -10.07 -5.17
N THR A 135 -6.84 -9.38 -6.32
CA THR A 135 -7.87 -8.39 -6.70
C THR A 135 -9.16 -9.05 -7.19
N GLU A 136 -9.12 -10.29 -7.67
CA GLU A 136 -10.30 -11.05 -8.07
C GLU A 136 -11.11 -11.49 -6.86
N ARG A 137 -10.43 -11.94 -5.81
CA ARG A 137 -11.07 -12.38 -4.55
C ARG A 137 -11.24 -11.26 -3.53
N SER A 138 -10.66 -10.09 -3.79
CA SER A 138 -10.58 -8.98 -2.83
C SER A 138 -9.94 -9.40 -1.49
N GLU A 139 -8.83 -10.12 -1.55
CA GLU A 139 -8.12 -10.66 -0.38
C GLU A 139 -6.70 -10.07 -0.23
N PHE A 140 -6.31 -9.85 1.02
CA PHE A 140 -4.94 -9.50 1.41
C PHE A 140 -4.28 -10.64 2.16
N LYS A 141 -3.04 -10.96 1.80
CA LYS A 141 -2.21 -11.95 2.48
C LYS A 141 -0.86 -11.36 2.83
N VAL A 142 -0.31 -11.80 3.95
CA VAL A 142 1.01 -11.39 4.42
C VAL A 142 1.93 -12.59 4.49
N SER A 143 3.18 -12.44 4.03
CA SER A 143 4.20 -13.47 4.18
C SER A 143 4.97 -13.27 5.48
N VAL A 144 4.74 -14.16 6.45
CA VAL A 144 5.44 -14.16 7.74
C VAL A 144 6.16 -15.49 7.88
N ASN A 145 7.50 -15.44 8.01
CA ASN A 145 8.36 -16.62 8.13
C ASN A 145 8.16 -17.65 7.00
N GLY A 146 7.86 -17.20 5.78
CA GLY A 146 7.63 -18.05 4.61
C GLY A 146 6.24 -18.68 4.53
N ALA A 147 5.37 -18.46 5.53
CA ALA A 147 3.97 -18.86 5.50
C ALA A 147 3.08 -17.69 5.11
N SER A 148 2.14 -17.93 4.18
CA SER A 148 1.12 -16.96 3.79
C SER A 148 -0.03 -17.00 4.79
N GLN A 149 -0.32 -15.85 5.42
CA GLN A 149 -1.43 -15.70 6.37
C GLN A 149 -2.42 -14.64 5.88
N PRO A 150 -3.72 -14.78 6.16
CA PRO A 150 -4.71 -13.76 5.83
C PRO A 150 -4.47 -12.50 6.66
N LEU A 151 -4.43 -11.33 6.02
CA LEU A 151 -4.27 -10.04 6.69
C LEU A 151 -5.62 -9.43 7.13
N GLY A 152 -6.69 -9.75 6.39
CA GLY A 152 -7.97 -9.05 6.49
C GLY A 152 -7.95 -7.74 5.70
N ASN A 153 -9.09 -7.04 5.69
CA ASN A 153 -9.26 -5.78 4.95
C ASN A 153 -8.95 -4.52 5.79
N THR A 154 -8.66 -4.72 7.08
CA THR A 154 -8.44 -3.64 8.05
C THR A 154 -7.23 -3.95 8.90
N VAL A 155 -6.32 -2.99 9.02
CA VAL A 155 -5.10 -3.04 9.83
C VAL A 155 -5.02 -1.78 10.67
N ALA A 156 -4.31 -1.85 11.80
CA ALA A 156 -4.06 -0.66 12.60
C ALA A 156 -2.75 -0.01 12.19
N TYR A 157 -2.67 1.32 12.27
CA TYR A 157 -1.40 2.04 12.23
C TYR A 157 -1.26 2.87 13.50
N ILE A 158 -0.07 2.88 14.07
CA ILE A 158 0.22 3.59 15.32
C ILE A 158 1.47 4.42 15.11
N VAL A 159 1.41 5.69 15.50
CA VAL A 159 2.54 6.61 15.46
C VAL A 159 3.14 6.69 16.86
N THR A 160 4.44 6.42 16.99
CA THR A 160 5.15 6.62 18.25
C THR A 160 5.51 8.11 18.39
N GLU A 161 4.92 8.79 19.37
CA GLU A 161 5.36 10.13 19.74
C GLU A 161 6.56 10.01 20.67
N GLU A 162 7.66 10.73 20.38
CA GLU A 162 8.67 10.99 21.40
C GLU A 162 8.07 12.02 22.36
N ASN A 163 7.91 11.65 23.63
CA ASN A 163 7.68 12.63 24.69
C ASN A 163 8.78 13.70 24.57
N SER A 164 8.37 14.91 24.20
CA SER A 164 9.23 16.10 24.23
C SER A 164 9.48 16.55 25.67
#